data_AF-A0A9D4GID4-F1
#
_entry.id   AF-A0A9D4GID4-F1
#
_cell.length_a   1.000
_cell.length_b   1.000
_cell.length_c   1.000
_cell.angle_alpha   90.00
_cell.angle_beta   90.00
_cell.angle_gamma   90.00
#
_symmetry.space_group_name_H-M   'P 1'
#
loop_
_entity.id
_entity.type
_entity.pdbx_description
1 polymer ?
#
loop_
_entity_poly.entity_id
_entity_poly.type
_entity_poly.pdbx_seq_one_letter_code
_entity_poly.pdbx_strand_id
1 'polypeptide(L)'
;MLYRKVSLRTISANVLFLIVGVGREVLHTELQSIASPPDANGLSYVYSVENFDALNGLIGRLIDATCEKCAVSHMTDIVVVIDDLSESAMKQQEFSRALDGLTYIAQSLPAYGQAHGQTVTITTIGDLGFRHTSIPNATDLGSLLTSIQSIRQQQSSCYIDECDKALVLNISSGMIHIINITGQNNYQRNNSRKIIVVFSSGRFMDKSLARLELQDALNESNNDIFAIGHGFDIDMEGLHAIVKEPYNVFTLLDDNLETLDVFKSKLSYIVCS
;
A
#
# COMPACT_ATOMS: atom_id res chain seq x y z
N MET A 1 -23.81 -35.18 -19.85
CA MET A 1 -22.48 -34.80 -19.35
C MET A 1 -22.53 -34.91 -17.83
N LEU A 2 -21.93 -35.95 -17.24
CA LEU A 2 -21.95 -36.19 -15.80
C LEU A 2 -20.91 -35.29 -15.12
N TYR A 3 -21.34 -34.26 -14.40
CA TYR A 3 -20.47 -33.58 -13.43
C TYR A 3 -20.45 -34.41 -12.14
N ARG A 4 -19.28 -34.96 -11.83
CA ARG A 4 -19.03 -35.73 -10.61
C ARG A 4 -18.96 -34.74 -9.46
N LYS A 5 -19.99 -34.72 -8.61
CA LYS A 5 -20.07 -33.91 -7.38
C LYS A 5 -18.87 -34.24 -6.50
N VAL A 6 -17.88 -33.36 -6.43
CA VAL A 6 -16.79 -33.47 -5.45
C VAL A 6 -17.39 -33.04 -4.11
N SER A 7 -17.98 -33.99 -3.38
CA SER A 7 -18.36 -33.78 -2.00
C SER A 7 -17.09 -33.79 -1.15
N LEU A 8 -16.55 -32.61 -0.84
CA LEU A 8 -15.44 -32.40 0.09
C LEU A 8 -15.88 -32.69 1.54
N ARG A 9 -16.22 -33.96 1.84
CA ARG A 9 -16.54 -34.43 3.20
C ARG A 9 -15.30 -34.69 4.06
N THR A 10 -14.13 -34.22 3.66
CA THR A 10 -12.87 -34.40 4.39
C THR A 10 -12.05 -33.12 4.34
N ILE A 11 -12.60 -32.04 4.89
CA ILE A 11 -11.84 -30.82 5.19
C ILE A 11 -11.28 -30.98 6.60
N SER A 12 -9.96 -30.85 6.75
CA SER A 12 -9.32 -30.75 8.06
C SER A 12 -9.91 -29.55 8.80
N ALA A 13 -10.13 -29.68 10.12
CA ALA A 13 -10.86 -28.70 10.93
C ALA A 13 -10.26 -27.27 10.98
N ASN A 14 -9.17 -27.00 10.25
CA ASN A 14 -8.42 -25.74 10.28
C ASN A 14 -8.29 -25.07 8.89
N VAL A 15 -9.15 -25.38 7.92
CA VAL A 15 -9.13 -24.70 6.61
C VAL A 15 -10.43 -23.96 6.35
N LEU A 16 -10.34 -22.65 6.17
CA LEU A 16 -11.45 -21.78 5.78
C LEU A 16 -11.54 -21.70 4.25
N PHE A 17 -12.67 -22.10 3.67
CA PHE A 17 -12.95 -22.01 2.24
C PHE A 17 -13.84 -20.81 1.96
N LEU A 18 -13.26 -19.78 1.35
CA LEU A 18 -14.00 -18.66 0.76
C LEU A 18 -14.16 -18.92 -0.74
N ILE A 19 -15.39 -18.79 -1.23
CA ILE A 19 -15.73 -19.11 -2.63
C ILE A 19 -16.23 -17.86 -3.33
N VAL A 20 -15.61 -17.52 -4.45
CA VAL A 20 -15.99 -16.38 -5.29
C VAL A 20 -16.46 -16.89 -6.65
N GLY A 21 -17.73 -16.66 -6.97
CA GLY A 21 -18.27 -16.85 -8.32
C GLY A 21 -18.19 -15.58 -9.15
N VAL A 22 -17.77 -15.69 -10.41
CA VAL A 22 -17.74 -14.56 -11.35
C VAL A 22 -18.63 -14.88 -12.55
N GLY A 23 -19.55 -13.97 -12.88
CA GLY A 23 -20.47 -14.11 -14.01
C GLY A 23 -21.93 -14.29 -13.60
N ARG A 24 -22.81 -14.20 -14.59
CA ARG A 24 -24.27 -14.28 -14.40
C ARG A 24 -24.82 -15.69 -14.26
N GLU A 25 -24.05 -16.69 -14.67
CA GLU A 25 -24.43 -18.11 -14.65
C GLU A 25 -23.91 -18.85 -13.40
N VAL A 26 -23.49 -18.11 -12.38
CA VAL A 26 -23.01 -18.69 -11.11
C VAL A 26 -24.16 -19.38 -10.37
N LEU A 27 -24.01 -20.69 -10.15
CA LEU A 27 -24.92 -21.49 -9.34
C LEU A 27 -24.57 -21.33 -7.86
N HIS A 28 -25.25 -20.42 -7.18
CA HIS A 28 -24.95 -20.08 -5.79
C HIS A 28 -25.10 -21.26 -4.81
N THR A 29 -26.02 -22.19 -5.10
CA THR A 29 -26.20 -23.43 -4.32
C THR A 29 -25.01 -24.39 -4.44
N GLU A 30 -24.33 -24.40 -5.58
CA GLU A 30 -23.10 -25.17 -5.77
C GLU A 30 -21.97 -24.54 -4.96
N LEU A 31 -21.78 -23.22 -5.04
CA LEU A 31 -20.75 -22.53 -4.28
C LEU A 31 -20.91 -22.70 -2.75
N GLN A 32 -22.15 -22.62 -2.26
CA GLN A 32 -22.48 -22.89 -0.85
C GLN A 32 -22.13 -24.31 -0.41
N SER A 33 -22.11 -25.28 -1.32
CA SER A 33 -21.75 -26.66 -0.98
C SER A 33 -20.23 -26.89 -0.87
N ILE A 34 -19.43 -25.92 -1.31
CA ILE A 34 -17.96 -25.96 -1.31
C ILE A 34 -17.40 -25.05 -0.20
N ALA A 35 -18.02 -23.89 0.01
CA ALA A 35 -17.59 -22.92 1.02
C ALA A 35 -17.69 -23.48 2.44
N SER A 36 -16.91 -22.89 3.34
CA SER A 36 -17.07 -23.14 4.78
C SER A 36 -18.47 -22.72 5.23
N PRO A 37 -19.05 -23.43 6.23
CA PRO A 37 -20.32 -23.01 6.81
C PRO A 37 -20.19 -21.62 7.44
N PRO A 38 -21.29 -20.83 7.52
CA PRO A 38 -21.26 -19.52 8.14
C PRO A 38 -20.73 -19.55 9.57
N ASP A 39 -20.06 -18.46 9.98
CA ASP A 39 -19.55 -18.34 11.34
C ASP A 39 -20.68 -18.16 12.39
N ALA A 40 -20.30 -18.06 13.66
CA ALA A 40 -21.24 -17.85 14.76
C ALA A 40 -22.03 -16.53 14.67
N ASN A 41 -21.56 -15.58 13.85
CA ASN A 41 -22.22 -14.29 13.59
C ASN A 41 -23.09 -14.31 12.31
N GLY A 42 -23.15 -15.45 11.62
CA GLY A 42 -23.92 -15.61 10.38
C GLY A 42 -23.21 -15.07 9.14
N LEU A 43 -21.90 -14.80 9.19
CA LEU A 43 -21.13 -14.36 8.04
C LEU A 43 -21.02 -15.47 7.00
N SER A 44 -21.47 -15.22 5.78
CA SER A 44 -21.35 -16.17 4.66
C SER A 44 -19.99 -16.03 3.97
N TYR A 45 -19.38 -17.17 3.62
CA TYR A 45 -18.12 -17.26 2.87
C TYR A 45 -18.31 -17.48 1.37
N VAL A 46 -19.52 -17.23 0.86
CA VAL A 46 -19.84 -17.30 -0.57
C VAL A 46 -20.07 -15.90 -1.11
N TYR A 47 -19.32 -15.55 -2.14
CA TYR A 47 -19.39 -14.28 -2.82
C TYR A 47 -19.68 -14.50 -4.29
N SER A 48 -20.37 -13.55 -4.92
CA SER A 48 -20.61 -13.58 -6.36
C SER A 48 -20.57 -12.16 -6.92
N VAL A 49 -19.97 -12.01 -8.09
CA VAL A 49 -19.89 -10.75 -8.84
C VAL A 49 -20.30 -10.97 -10.30
N GLU A 50 -20.82 -9.93 -10.94
CA GLU A 50 -21.28 -10.03 -12.33
C GLU A 50 -20.15 -10.21 -13.34
N ASN A 51 -18.96 -9.66 -13.06
CA ASN A 51 -17.80 -9.66 -13.93
C ASN A 51 -16.50 -9.51 -13.13
N PHE A 52 -15.36 -9.58 -13.81
CA PHE A 52 -14.04 -9.46 -13.18
C PHE A 52 -13.77 -8.05 -12.63
N ASP A 53 -14.33 -7.01 -13.23
CA ASP A 53 -14.13 -5.62 -12.77
C ASP A 53 -14.73 -5.40 -11.38
N ALA A 54 -15.86 -6.07 -11.08
CA ALA A 54 -16.54 -6.02 -9.80
C ALA A 54 -15.82 -6.81 -8.68
N LEU A 55 -14.75 -7.56 -8.97
CA LEU A 55 -13.98 -8.28 -7.96
C LEU A 55 -13.34 -7.35 -6.93
N ASN A 56 -12.95 -6.14 -7.33
CA ASN A 56 -12.36 -5.16 -6.41
C ASN A 56 -13.29 -4.84 -5.24
N GLY A 57 -14.62 -4.83 -5.48
CA GLY A 57 -15.63 -4.63 -4.43
C GLY A 57 -15.82 -5.83 -3.48
N LEU A 58 -15.17 -6.97 -3.72
CA LEU A 58 -15.15 -8.12 -2.81
C LEU A 58 -13.99 -8.12 -1.85
N ILE A 59 -12.91 -7.40 -2.14
CA ILE A 59 -11.63 -7.58 -1.44
C ILE A 59 -11.76 -7.23 0.05
N GLY A 60 -12.41 -6.10 0.39
CA GLY A 60 -12.66 -5.73 1.79
C GLY A 60 -13.47 -6.80 2.54
N ARG A 61 -14.50 -7.37 1.89
CA ARG A 61 -15.32 -8.43 2.48
C ARG A 61 -14.58 -9.75 2.66
N LEU A 62 -13.66 -10.07 1.76
CA LEU A 62 -12.80 -11.25 1.89
C LEU A 62 -11.84 -11.09 3.06
N ILE A 63 -11.26 -9.90 3.22
CA ILE A 63 -10.38 -9.59 4.34
C ILE A 63 -11.11 -9.69 5.66
N ASP A 64 -12.26 -9.03 5.80
CA ASP A 64 -13.08 -9.10 7.01
C ASP A 64 -13.43 -10.54 7.38
N ALA A 65 -13.62 -11.41 6.38
CA ALA A 65 -13.93 -12.81 6.58
C ALA A 65 -12.71 -13.68 6.92
N THR A 66 -11.50 -13.28 6.50
CA THR A 66 -10.25 -14.03 6.73
C THR A 66 -9.45 -13.54 7.94
N CYS A 67 -9.59 -12.28 8.32
CA CYS A 67 -8.89 -11.70 9.45
C CYS A 67 -9.71 -11.90 10.72
N GLU A 68 -9.17 -12.65 11.70
CA GLU A 68 -9.61 -12.46 13.08
C GLU A 68 -9.46 -10.99 13.46
N LYS A 69 -10.30 -10.48 14.38
CA LYS A 69 -10.22 -9.11 14.92
C LYS A 69 -8.77 -8.67 14.96
N CYS A 70 -8.40 -7.70 14.11
CA CYS A 70 -7.01 -7.28 13.88
C CYS A 70 -6.28 -7.12 15.23
N ALA A 71 -5.60 -8.17 15.64
CA ALA A 71 -4.70 -8.14 16.77
C ALA A 71 -3.39 -7.78 16.11
N VAL A 72 -2.98 -6.52 16.22
CA VAL A 72 -1.68 -6.07 15.72
C VAL A 72 -0.63 -6.96 16.41
N SER A 73 -0.24 -8.04 15.73
CA SER A 73 0.57 -9.13 16.25
C SER A 73 2.03 -8.70 16.38
N HIS A 74 2.40 -7.71 15.57
CA HIS A 74 3.73 -7.14 15.47
C HIS A 74 3.67 -5.62 15.45
N MET A 75 4.66 -5.00 16.10
CA MET A 75 4.90 -3.58 15.90
C MET A 75 5.11 -3.32 14.40
N THR A 76 4.50 -2.28 13.86
CA THR A 76 4.64 -1.93 12.44
C THR A 76 5.05 -0.47 12.28
N ASP A 77 6.10 -0.22 11.52
CA ASP A 77 6.54 1.12 11.14
C ASP A 77 6.26 1.29 9.64
N ILE A 78 5.38 2.23 9.31
CA ILE A 78 5.02 2.57 7.93
C ILE A 78 5.75 3.85 7.56
N VAL A 79 6.45 3.84 6.44
CA VAL A 79 7.06 5.03 5.86
C VAL A 79 6.39 5.34 4.54
N VAL A 80 5.89 6.56 4.40
CA VAL A 80 5.30 7.04 3.16
C VAL A 80 6.26 8.04 2.54
N VAL A 81 6.63 7.79 1.29
CA VAL A 81 7.45 8.65 0.47
C VAL A 81 6.58 9.27 -0.61
N ILE A 82 6.60 10.59 -0.74
CA ILE A 82 5.87 11.31 -1.79
C ILE A 82 6.89 12.03 -2.66
N ASP A 83 6.92 11.65 -3.93
CA ASP A 83 7.63 12.36 -4.99
C ASP A 83 7.05 13.78 -5.15
N ASP A 84 7.86 14.82 -4.92
CA ASP A 84 7.50 16.24 -4.90
C ASP A 84 8.25 17.07 -5.96
N LEU A 85 8.70 16.45 -7.04
CA LEU A 85 9.44 17.16 -8.09
C LEU A 85 8.52 17.99 -8.98
N SER A 86 8.74 19.29 -8.96
CA SER A 86 7.79 20.27 -9.51
C SER A 86 8.04 20.68 -10.97
N GLU A 87 9.24 20.49 -11.53
CA GLU A 87 9.58 21.11 -12.83
C GLU A 87 9.29 20.27 -14.09
N SER A 88 9.12 18.95 -14.02
CA SER A 88 8.88 18.12 -15.22
C SER A 88 7.78 17.07 -15.10
N ALA A 89 7.30 16.77 -13.88
CA ALA A 89 6.52 15.55 -13.67
C ALA A 89 5.25 15.66 -12.83
N MET A 90 5.12 16.63 -11.92
CA MET A 90 3.98 16.65 -11.01
C MET A 90 3.36 18.05 -10.83
N LYS A 91 2.21 18.26 -11.46
CA LYS A 91 1.38 19.45 -11.25
C LYS A 91 0.88 19.46 -9.79
N GLN A 92 0.56 20.65 -9.27
CA GLN A 92 -0.09 20.82 -7.96
C GLN A 92 -1.32 19.91 -7.77
N GLN A 93 -2.06 19.64 -8.84
CA GLN A 93 -3.19 18.71 -8.83
C GLN A 93 -2.74 17.25 -8.60
N GLU A 94 -1.66 16.81 -9.22
CA GLU A 94 -1.12 15.46 -9.07
C GLU A 94 -0.53 15.25 -7.66
N PHE A 95 0.09 16.28 -7.09
CA PHE A 95 0.51 16.25 -5.68
C PHE A 95 -0.69 16.17 -4.72
N SER A 96 -1.72 16.99 -4.97
CA SER A 96 -2.96 16.93 -4.19
C SER A 96 -3.57 15.53 -4.22
N ARG A 97 -3.57 14.88 -5.39
CA ARG A 97 -4.04 13.49 -5.53
C ARG A 97 -3.21 12.50 -4.72
N ALA A 98 -1.89 12.65 -4.67
CA ALA A 98 -1.06 11.82 -3.80
C ALA A 98 -1.45 11.98 -2.32
N LEU A 99 -1.72 13.22 -1.87
CA LEU A 99 -2.19 13.49 -0.51
C LEU A 99 -3.62 12.97 -0.26
N ASP A 100 -4.52 13.03 -1.25
CA ASP A 100 -5.88 12.48 -1.16
C ASP A 100 -5.83 10.95 -1.08
N GLY A 101 -4.99 10.30 -1.89
CA GLY A 101 -4.72 8.87 -1.84
C GLY A 101 -4.14 8.45 -0.49
N LEU A 102 -3.16 9.19 0.03
CA LEU A 102 -2.60 8.96 1.36
C LEU A 102 -3.64 9.13 2.47
N THR A 103 -4.47 10.18 2.40
CA THR A 103 -5.59 10.40 3.32
C THR A 103 -6.53 9.20 3.32
N TYR A 104 -6.88 8.71 2.13
CA TYR A 104 -7.77 7.58 1.92
C TYR A 104 -7.19 6.27 2.49
N ILE A 105 -5.89 6.05 2.32
CA ILE A 105 -5.17 4.90 2.90
C ILE A 105 -5.10 5.02 4.42
N ALA A 106 -4.73 6.17 4.95
CA ALA A 106 -4.57 6.40 6.39
C ALA A 106 -5.87 6.10 7.15
N GLN A 107 -7.02 6.46 6.58
CA GLN A 107 -8.35 6.16 7.14
C GLN A 107 -8.66 4.66 7.27
N SER A 108 -7.94 3.81 6.53
CA SER A 108 -8.11 2.35 6.55
C SER A 108 -7.10 1.60 7.43
N LEU A 109 -6.14 2.31 8.02
CA LEU A 109 -5.18 1.70 8.93
C LEU A 109 -5.90 1.20 10.19
N PRO A 110 -5.92 -0.11 10.44
CA PRO A 110 -6.60 -0.66 11.61
C PRO A 110 -5.83 -0.27 12.86
N ALA A 111 -6.50 0.26 13.88
CA ALA A 111 -5.91 0.57 15.19
C ALA A 111 -4.61 1.41 15.08
N TYR A 112 -4.73 2.65 14.59
CA TYR A 112 -3.59 3.56 14.42
C TYR A 112 -3.06 4.12 15.75
N GLY A 113 -1.72 4.25 15.85
CA GLY A 113 -1.02 4.98 16.90
C GLY A 113 -0.07 4.11 17.73
N GLN A 114 0.81 4.75 18.51
CA GLN A 114 1.82 4.03 19.31
C GLN A 114 1.21 3.06 20.33
N ALA A 115 0.03 3.38 20.88
CA ALA A 115 -0.72 2.52 21.79
C ALA A 115 -1.10 1.17 21.15
N HIS A 116 -1.16 1.12 19.82
CA HIS A 116 -1.47 -0.07 19.04
C HIS A 116 -0.22 -0.62 18.31
N GLY A 117 0.96 -0.14 18.69
CA GLY A 117 2.20 -0.62 18.10
C GLY A 117 2.41 -0.18 16.65
N GLN A 118 1.74 0.87 16.17
CA GLN A 118 1.93 1.40 14.81
C GLN A 118 2.55 2.79 14.81
N THR A 119 3.47 3.05 13.88
CA THR A 119 3.98 4.38 13.57
C THR A 119 3.86 4.66 12.08
N VAL A 120 3.58 5.91 11.70
CA VAL A 120 3.58 6.36 10.30
C VAL A 120 4.51 7.56 10.20
N THR A 121 5.54 7.44 9.38
CA THR A 121 6.42 8.54 9.01
C THR A 121 6.08 8.94 7.58
N ILE A 122 5.91 10.24 7.32
CA ILE A 122 5.70 10.74 5.95
C ILE A 122 6.94 11.55 5.56
N THR A 123 7.37 11.45 4.32
CA THR A 123 8.47 12.27 3.79
C THR A 123 8.15 12.64 2.36
N THR A 124 8.45 13.90 2.02
CA THR A 124 8.40 14.37 0.62
C THR A 124 9.82 14.45 0.08
N ILE A 125 9.99 14.16 -1.20
CA ILE A 125 11.28 14.24 -1.89
C ILE A 125 11.16 15.28 -2.99
N GLY A 126 11.84 16.42 -2.83
CA GLY A 126 11.93 17.49 -3.82
C GLY A 126 13.38 17.82 -4.20
N ASP A 127 13.54 18.84 -5.06
CA ASP A 127 14.78 19.14 -5.79
C ASP A 127 16.00 19.58 -4.94
N LEU A 128 15.83 19.99 -3.68
CA LEU A 128 16.89 20.59 -2.86
C LEU A 128 17.15 19.90 -1.51
N GLY A 129 16.85 18.61 -1.44
CA GLY A 129 17.21 17.79 -0.29
C GLY A 129 16.19 17.84 0.85
N PHE A 130 15.62 16.67 1.11
CA PHE A 130 15.27 16.17 2.44
C PHE A 130 14.58 17.17 3.38
N ARG A 131 13.40 17.68 3.01
CA ARG A 131 12.47 18.18 4.03
C ARG A 131 11.63 17.03 4.56
N HIS A 132 12.16 16.42 5.61
CA HIS A 132 11.42 15.50 6.46
C HIS A 132 10.32 16.24 7.18
N THR A 133 9.08 16.10 6.70
CA THR A 133 7.94 16.22 7.61
C THR A 133 7.77 14.86 8.28
N SER A 134 8.76 14.45 9.08
CA SER A 134 8.52 13.33 9.97
C SER A 134 7.32 13.70 10.83
N ILE A 135 6.33 12.81 10.89
CA ILE A 135 5.18 12.95 11.80
C ILE A 135 5.42 11.95 12.93
N PRO A 136 6.37 12.21 13.83
CA PRO A 136 6.70 11.26 14.88
C PRO A 136 5.62 11.18 15.98
N ASN A 137 4.66 12.11 15.96
CA ASN A 137 3.84 12.44 17.12
C ASN A 137 2.33 12.31 16.86
N ALA A 138 1.91 11.75 15.73
CA ALA A 138 0.50 11.42 15.57
C ALA A 138 0.15 10.23 16.47
N THR A 139 -0.57 10.52 17.55
CA THR A 139 -0.99 9.53 18.56
C THR A 139 -2.28 8.82 18.18
N ASP A 140 -3.01 9.38 17.23
CA ASP A 140 -4.34 8.98 16.80
C ASP A 140 -4.57 9.35 15.33
N LEU A 141 -5.60 8.77 14.72
CA LEU A 141 -5.87 8.97 13.30
C LEU A 141 -6.14 10.44 12.96
N GLY A 142 -6.80 11.19 13.85
CA GLY A 142 -7.12 12.59 13.61
C GLY A 142 -5.86 13.47 13.52
N SER A 143 -4.89 13.25 14.41
CA SER A 143 -3.60 13.94 14.35
C SER A 143 -2.79 13.58 13.10
N LEU A 144 -2.80 12.32 12.66
CA LEU A 144 -2.20 11.91 11.39
C LEU A 144 -2.83 12.64 10.20
N LEU A 145 -4.17 12.62 10.11
CA LEU A 145 -4.89 13.27 9.02
C LEU A 145 -4.63 14.78 8.97
N THR A 146 -4.56 15.43 10.14
CA THR A 146 -4.21 16.85 10.23
C THR A 146 -2.79 17.11 9.73
N SER A 147 -1.84 16.24 10.07
CA SER A 147 -0.47 16.35 9.57
C SER A 147 -0.40 16.16 8.06
N ILE A 148 -1.11 15.18 7.48
CA ILE A 148 -1.19 14.99 6.02
C ILE A 148 -1.72 16.27 5.35
N GLN A 149 -2.81 16.84 5.87
CA GLN A 149 -3.41 18.08 5.35
C GLN A 149 -2.51 19.31 5.46
N SER A 150 -1.45 19.27 6.26
CA SER A 150 -0.48 20.36 6.39
C SER A 150 0.65 20.30 5.36
N ILE A 151 0.82 19.16 4.68
CA ILE A 151 1.87 18.97 3.68
C ILE A 151 1.60 19.87 2.47
N ARG A 152 2.64 20.54 1.96
CA ARG A 152 2.58 21.46 0.82
C ARG A 152 3.67 21.08 -0.17
N GLN A 153 3.32 21.06 -1.46
CA GLN A 153 4.27 20.89 -2.55
C GLN A 153 5.28 22.02 -2.47
N GLN A 154 6.55 21.68 -2.54
CA GLN A 154 7.62 22.66 -2.64
C GLN A 154 7.65 23.21 -4.07
N GLN A 155 7.69 24.53 -4.19
CA GLN A 155 8.05 25.17 -5.45
C GLN A 155 9.56 25.19 -5.53
N SER A 156 10.12 24.49 -6.49
CA SER A 156 11.55 24.46 -6.76
C SER A 156 11.82 24.94 -8.17
N SER A 157 12.95 25.62 -8.32
CA SER A 157 13.48 26.04 -9.62
C SER A 157 14.71 25.20 -9.94
N CYS A 158 14.52 24.01 -10.48
CA CYS A 158 15.62 23.08 -10.74
C CYS A 158 15.71 22.74 -12.22
N TYR A 159 16.90 22.89 -12.80
CA TYR A 159 17.13 22.56 -14.20
C TYR A 159 17.01 21.05 -14.42
N ILE A 160 16.05 20.66 -15.28
CA ILE A 160 15.56 19.31 -15.62
C ILE A 160 16.59 18.17 -15.47
N ASP A 161 17.83 18.33 -15.96
CA ASP A 161 18.84 17.25 -15.93
C ASP A 161 19.46 16.97 -14.54
N GLU A 162 19.39 17.92 -13.60
CA GLU A 162 19.93 17.79 -12.24
C GLU A 162 18.90 17.23 -11.25
N CYS A 163 17.60 17.49 -11.46
CA CYS A 163 16.51 17.16 -10.53
C CYS A 163 16.17 15.67 -10.54
N ASP A 164 16.21 15.04 -11.70
CA ASP A 164 15.85 13.63 -11.82
C ASP A 164 16.98 12.69 -11.37
N LYS A 165 18.24 13.11 -11.55
CA LYS A 165 19.38 12.46 -10.89
C LYS A 165 19.29 12.62 -9.38
N ALA A 166 18.87 13.79 -8.91
CA ALA A 166 18.58 14.00 -7.51
C ALA A 166 17.42 13.10 -7.05
N LEU A 167 16.35 12.88 -7.80
CA LEU A 167 15.28 11.96 -7.40
C LEU A 167 15.76 10.54 -7.21
N VAL A 168 16.50 9.97 -8.15
CA VAL A 168 16.98 8.59 -8.03
C VAL A 168 17.99 8.49 -6.90
N LEU A 169 18.91 9.45 -6.81
CA LEU A 169 19.86 9.57 -5.71
C LEU A 169 19.19 9.91 -4.37
N ASN A 170 17.98 10.46 -4.36
CA ASN A 170 17.21 10.85 -3.17
C ASN A 170 16.11 9.84 -2.85
N ILE A 171 15.74 8.93 -3.75
CA ILE A 171 14.98 7.72 -3.45
C ILE A 171 15.96 6.72 -2.88
N SER A 172 17.18 6.61 -3.42
CA SER A 172 18.25 5.83 -2.81
C SER A 172 18.75 6.42 -1.51
N SER A 173 19.21 7.67 -1.52
CA SER A 173 19.63 8.36 -0.30
C SER A 173 18.45 8.64 0.59
N GLY A 174 17.23 8.78 0.11
CA GLY A 174 16.03 8.91 0.95
C GLY A 174 15.59 7.58 1.50
N MET A 175 15.74 6.45 0.82
CA MET A 175 15.52 5.13 1.43
C MET A 175 16.64 4.77 2.38
N ILE A 176 17.91 5.03 2.06
CA ILE A 176 19.05 4.91 2.97
C ILE A 176 18.94 5.91 4.12
N HIS A 177 18.46 7.13 3.89
CA HIS A 177 18.24 8.15 4.92
C HIS A 177 16.95 7.90 5.68
N ILE A 178 15.93 7.26 5.12
CA ILE A 178 14.75 6.76 5.83
C ILE A 178 15.22 5.60 6.69
N ILE A 179 15.91 4.59 6.15
CA ILE A 179 16.52 3.46 6.88
C ILE A 179 17.49 3.97 7.97
N ASN A 180 18.24 5.05 7.73
CA ASN A 180 19.15 5.65 8.72
C ASN A 180 18.44 6.59 9.71
N ILE A 181 17.46 7.41 9.31
CA ILE A 181 16.63 8.25 10.21
C ILE A 181 15.88 7.34 11.15
N THR A 182 15.34 6.28 10.59
CA THR A 182 14.61 5.30 11.35
C THR A 182 15.57 4.49 12.24
N GLY A 183 16.75 4.10 11.75
CA GLY A 183 17.76 3.37 12.52
C GLY A 183 18.59 4.18 13.54
N GLN A 184 18.63 5.52 13.48
CA GLN A 184 19.53 6.31 14.33
C GLN A 184 18.87 7.36 15.23
N ASN A 185 17.58 7.68 15.10
CA ASN A 185 16.91 8.54 16.08
C ASN A 185 15.43 8.18 16.24
N ASN A 186 15.11 7.35 17.24
CA ASN A 186 13.79 7.22 17.90
C ASN A 186 12.55 6.82 17.06
N TYR A 187 12.65 6.41 15.79
CA TYR A 187 11.46 6.12 14.97
C TYR A 187 11.38 4.73 14.32
N GLN A 188 12.45 3.93 14.25
CA GLN A 188 12.29 2.48 14.07
C GLN A 188 12.42 1.74 15.38
N ARG A 189 11.49 0.80 15.55
CA ARG A 189 11.57 -0.19 16.61
C ARG A 189 12.23 -1.43 16.00
N ASN A 190 13.36 -1.89 16.56
CA ASN A 190 14.14 -3.01 16.00
C ASN A 190 13.35 -4.31 15.80
N ASN A 191 12.24 -4.49 16.53
CA ASN A 191 11.37 -5.66 16.43
C ASN A 191 10.04 -5.35 15.71
N SER A 192 10.04 -4.37 14.82
CA SER A 192 8.86 -4.02 14.02
C SER A 192 9.01 -4.48 12.57
N ARG A 193 7.88 -4.85 11.96
CA ARG A 193 7.73 -4.94 10.50
C ARG A 193 7.91 -3.55 9.89
N LYS A 194 8.54 -3.47 8.72
CA LYS A 194 8.74 -2.22 7.98
C LYS A 194 7.92 -2.26 6.70
N ILE A 195 7.13 -1.21 6.49
CA ILE A 195 6.35 -1.04 5.27
C ILE A 195 6.74 0.30 4.65
N ILE A 196 7.11 0.31 3.38
CA ILE A 196 7.41 1.52 2.62
C ILE A 196 6.34 1.67 1.53
N VAL A 197 5.73 2.84 1.46
CA VAL A 197 4.73 3.20 0.44
C VAL A 197 5.24 4.41 -0.31
N VAL A 198 5.53 4.24 -1.60
CA VAL A 198 6.07 5.30 -2.46
C VAL A 198 4.98 5.82 -3.38
N PHE A 199 4.62 7.08 -3.27
CA PHE A 199 3.82 7.81 -4.26
C PHE A 199 4.78 8.46 -5.27
N SER A 200 4.72 8.04 -6.52
CA SER A 200 5.53 8.62 -7.60
C SER A 200 4.86 8.40 -8.96
N SER A 201 5.22 9.19 -9.96
CA SER A 201 4.88 8.88 -11.36
C SER A 201 5.74 7.76 -11.95
N GLY A 202 6.83 7.36 -11.29
CA GLY A 202 7.74 6.31 -11.75
C GLY A 202 8.74 6.76 -12.81
N ARG A 203 8.70 8.02 -13.25
CA ARG A 203 9.59 8.56 -14.29
C ARG A 203 10.98 8.87 -13.73
N PHE A 204 11.67 7.80 -13.34
CA PHE A 204 13.06 7.85 -12.89
C PHE A 204 13.97 7.95 -14.11
N MET A 205 14.83 8.98 -14.17
CA MET A 205 15.79 9.12 -15.28
C MET A 205 16.79 7.97 -15.36
N ASP A 206 17.16 7.38 -14.22
CA ASP A 206 18.00 6.19 -14.16
C ASP A 206 17.31 5.07 -13.37
N LYS A 207 16.46 4.31 -14.07
CA LYS A 207 15.77 3.13 -13.51
C LYS A 207 16.75 2.06 -13.02
N SER A 208 17.94 1.97 -13.63
CA SER A 208 18.96 0.98 -13.25
C SER A 208 19.59 1.35 -11.92
N LEU A 209 19.90 2.64 -11.71
CA LEU A 209 20.38 3.16 -10.45
C LEU A 209 19.30 3.05 -9.36
N ALA A 210 18.03 3.36 -9.65
CA ALA A 210 16.93 3.19 -8.70
C ALA A 210 16.86 1.72 -8.22
N ARG A 211 16.92 0.77 -9.16
CA ARG A 211 16.91 -0.66 -8.83
C ARG A 211 18.11 -1.07 -7.97
N LEU A 212 19.31 -0.62 -8.35
CA LEU A 212 20.57 -0.98 -7.69
C LEU A 212 20.62 -0.47 -6.25
N GLU A 213 20.23 0.78 -6.05
CA GLU A 213 20.28 1.43 -4.75
C GLU A 213 19.23 0.90 -3.77
N LEU A 214 18.07 0.49 -4.27
CA LEU A 214 17.02 -0.09 -3.44
C LEU A 214 17.20 -1.59 -3.24
N GLN A 215 18.19 -2.20 -3.89
CA GLN A 215 18.37 -3.64 -3.89
C GLN A 215 18.58 -4.20 -2.48
N ASP A 216 19.37 -3.53 -1.65
CA ASP A 216 19.60 -3.96 -0.27
C ASP A 216 18.31 -3.89 0.56
N ALA A 217 17.57 -2.78 0.49
CA ALA A 217 16.28 -2.61 1.16
C ALA A 217 15.23 -3.62 0.68
N LEU A 218 15.22 -3.94 -0.62
CA LEU A 218 14.35 -4.93 -1.26
C LEU A 218 14.68 -6.37 -0.89
N ASN A 219 15.95 -6.64 -0.57
CA ASN A 219 16.44 -7.96 -0.20
C ASN A 219 16.26 -8.27 1.29
N GLU A 220 16.08 -7.26 2.13
CA GLU A 220 15.73 -7.44 3.53
C GLU A 220 14.36 -8.10 3.67
N SER A 221 14.33 -9.30 4.26
CA SER A 221 13.14 -10.16 4.31
C SER A 221 11.97 -9.63 5.14
N ASN A 222 12.15 -8.50 5.84
CA ASN A 222 11.16 -7.91 6.74
C ASN A 222 10.63 -6.55 6.25
N ASN A 223 10.97 -6.18 5.01
CA ASN A 223 10.57 -4.94 4.38
C ASN A 223 9.56 -5.23 3.26
N ASP A 224 8.38 -4.65 3.36
CA ASP A 224 7.40 -4.61 2.27
C ASP A 224 7.47 -3.25 1.59
N ILE A 225 7.78 -3.22 0.30
CA ILE A 225 7.81 -1.98 -0.50
C ILE A 225 6.67 -2.00 -1.50
N PHE A 226 5.87 -0.94 -1.47
CA PHE A 226 4.74 -0.66 -2.34
C PHE A 226 4.98 0.62 -3.13
N ALA A 227 4.55 0.63 -4.38
CA ALA A 227 4.57 1.80 -5.23
C ALA A 227 3.14 2.15 -5.66
N ILE A 228 2.78 3.42 -5.56
CA ILE A 228 1.51 3.98 -6.00
C ILE A 228 1.83 5.00 -7.08
N GLY A 229 1.62 4.58 -8.32
CA GLY A 229 1.65 5.42 -9.51
C GLY A 229 0.56 6.47 -9.43
N HIS A 230 0.90 7.75 -9.49
CA HIS A 230 -0.10 8.81 -9.63
C HIS A 230 0.27 9.78 -10.75
N GLY A 231 -0.74 10.49 -11.25
CA GLY A 231 -0.60 11.42 -12.36
C GLY A 231 -1.02 10.84 -13.71
N PHE A 232 -0.83 11.62 -14.77
CA PHE A 232 -1.35 11.29 -16.11
C PHE A 232 -0.39 10.44 -16.96
N ASP A 233 0.89 10.39 -16.59
CA ASP A 233 1.95 9.72 -17.36
C ASP A 233 2.77 8.82 -16.42
N ILE A 234 2.15 7.72 -16.00
CA ILE A 234 2.74 6.77 -15.06
C ILE A 234 3.68 5.82 -15.81
N ASP A 235 4.96 5.83 -15.42
CA ASP A 235 5.98 4.93 -15.92
C ASP A 235 6.05 3.66 -15.05
N MET A 236 5.31 2.64 -15.50
CA MET A 236 5.23 1.35 -14.80
C MET A 236 6.58 0.62 -14.72
N GLU A 237 7.46 0.78 -15.70
CA GLU A 237 8.79 0.15 -15.65
C GLU A 237 9.62 0.73 -14.51
N GLY A 238 9.55 2.06 -14.32
CA GLY A 238 10.22 2.70 -13.19
C GLY A 238 9.61 2.28 -11.86
N LEU A 239 8.28 2.25 -11.71
CA LEU A 239 7.64 1.77 -10.48
C LEU A 239 7.98 0.30 -10.16
N HIS A 240 8.07 -0.56 -11.18
CA HIS A 240 8.51 -1.94 -11.01
C HIS A 240 9.99 -2.06 -10.63
N ALA A 241 10.82 -1.05 -10.92
CA ALA A 241 12.22 -1.04 -10.53
C ALA A 241 12.42 -0.86 -9.02
N ILE A 242 11.44 -0.29 -8.31
CA ILE A 242 11.54 0.06 -6.88
C ILE A 242 10.75 -0.88 -5.95
N VAL A 243 10.12 -1.93 -6.49
CA VAL A 243 9.42 -2.94 -5.70
C VAL A 243 9.99 -4.33 -5.96
N LYS A 244 9.85 -5.23 -4.98
CA LYS A 244 10.33 -6.61 -5.08
C LYS A 244 9.43 -7.43 -6.00
N GLU A 245 8.13 -7.22 -5.84
CA GLU A 245 7.09 -7.98 -6.49
C GLU A 245 6.26 -7.06 -7.38
N PRO A 246 6.08 -7.37 -8.68
CA PRO A 246 5.32 -6.51 -9.60
C PRO A 246 3.89 -6.21 -9.12
N TYR A 247 3.27 -7.12 -8.37
CA TYR A 247 1.93 -6.96 -7.78
C TYR A 247 1.90 -6.03 -6.54
N ASN A 248 3.03 -5.41 -6.18
CA ASN A 248 3.11 -4.34 -5.17
C ASN A 248 3.03 -2.94 -5.81
N VAL A 249 2.83 -2.86 -7.13
CA VAL A 249 2.55 -1.60 -7.82
C VAL A 249 1.05 -1.41 -7.97
N PHE A 250 0.59 -0.23 -7.59
CA PHE A 250 -0.80 0.23 -7.69
C PHE A 250 -0.83 1.54 -8.46
N THR A 251 -2.00 1.92 -8.97
CA THR A 251 -2.19 3.18 -9.67
C THR A 251 -3.37 3.94 -9.10
N LEU A 252 -3.15 5.22 -8.84
CA LEU A 252 -4.18 6.21 -8.57
C LEU A 252 -4.43 7.00 -9.85
N LEU A 253 -5.42 6.54 -10.62
CA LEU A 253 -5.82 7.18 -11.87
C LEU A 253 -6.95 8.16 -11.58
N ASP A 254 -6.81 9.37 -12.10
CA ASP A 254 -7.76 10.47 -11.93
C ASP A 254 -8.10 10.73 -10.45
N ASP A 255 -9.35 11.10 -10.16
CA ASP A 255 -9.84 11.39 -8.81
C ASP A 255 -10.54 10.16 -8.19
N ASN A 256 -10.39 8.97 -8.80
CA ASN A 256 -10.99 7.74 -8.33
C ASN A 256 -10.11 7.04 -7.29
N LEU A 257 -10.36 7.32 -6.01
CA LEU A 257 -9.64 6.71 -4.89
C LEU A 257 -9.93 5.21 -4.72
N GLU A 258 -11.03 4.68 -5.29
CA GLU A 258 -11.40 3.27 -5.18
C GLU A 258 -10.38 2.33 -5.83
N THR A 259 -9.54 2.83 -6.75
CA THR A 259 -8.42 2.05 -7.31
C THR A 259 -7.42 1.63 -6.23
N LEU A 260 -7.41 2.30 -5.08
CA LEU A 260 -6.58 1.96 -3.92
C LEU A 260 -7.25 0.97 -2.96
N ASP A 261 -8.47 0.50 -3.21
CA ASP A 261 -9.13 -0.46 -2.31
C ASP A 261 -8.38 -1.79 -2.21
N VAL A 262 -7.81 -2.27 -3.31
CA VAL A 262 -6.93 -3.44 -3.32
C VAL A 262 -5.71 -3.20 -2.44
N PHE A 263 -5.12 -2.01 -2.53
CA PHE A 263 -3.95 -1.66 -1.75
C PHE A 263 -4.27 -1.52 -0.26
N LYS A 264 -5.34 -0.80 0.10
CA LYS A 264 -5.82 -0.66 1.49
C LYS A 264 -6.03 -2.01 2.13
N SER A 265 -6.78 -2.84 1.42
CA SER A 265 -7.03 -4.23 1.76
C SER A 265 -5.74 -4.99 2.07
N LYS A 266 -4.80 -4.97 1.14
CA LYS A 266 -3.50 -5.62 1.31
C LYS A 266 -2.71 -5.06 2.49
N LEU A 267 -2.69 -3.74 2.64
CA LEU A 267 -1.99 -3.05 3.72
C LEU A 267 -2.60 -3.43 5.08
N SER A 268 -3.92 -3.44 5.21
CA SER A 268 -4.61 -3.88 6.43
C SER A 268 -4.27 -5.33 6.75
N TYR A 269 -4.31 -6.24 5.77
CA TYR A 269 -3.91 -7.63 5.97
C TYR A 269 -2.48 -7.74 6.50
N ILE A 270 -1.53 -7.06 5.84
CA ILE A 270 -0.12 -7.09 6.25
C ILE A 270 0.05 -6.46 7.63
N VAL A 271 -0.63 -5.36 7.96
CA VAL A 271 -0.53 -4.75 9.30
C VAL A 271 -1.11 -5.66 10.39
N CYS A 272 -2.13 -6.45 10.07
CA CYS A 272 -2.83 -7.31 11.03
C CYS A 272 -2.25 -8.73 11.17
N SER A 273 -1.42 -9.20 10.22
CA SER A 273 -0.87 -10.57 10.21
C SER A 273 0.44 -10.67 10.99
#